data_AF-A0A286GZG1-F1
#
_entry.id   AF-A0A286GZG1-F1
#
_cell.length_a   1.000
_cell.length_b   1.000
_cell.length_c   1.000
_cell.angle_alpha   90.00
_cell.angle_beta   90.00
_cell.angle_gamma   90.00
#
_symmetry.space_group_name_H-M   'P 1'
#
loop_
_entity.id
_entity.type
_entity.pdbx_description
1 polymer ?
#
loop_
_entity_poly.entity_id
_entity_poly.type
_entity_poly.pdbx_seq_one_letter_code
_entity_poly.pdbx_strand_id
1 'polypeptide(L)'
;MTHSHFWLSDQQFDRLAPLLPQDTRGKPRVDDRRVISGIVHVLRSGCRWVDAPEVYGPRKTLYNRFVRWAAKGVWTDIFTALADAGG
;
A
#
# COMPACT_ATOMS: atom_id res chain seq x y z
N MET A 1 15.73 10.21 12.78
CA MET A 1 15.88 10.19 11.32
C MET A 1 14.51 10.34 10.70
N THR A 2 14.20 11.52 10.18
CA THR A 2 12.92 11.81 9.49
C THR A 2 12.93 11.09 8.14
N HIS A 3 12.49 9.83 8.13
CA HIS A 3 12.18 9.16 6.87
C HIS A 3 11.09 9.99 6.19
N SER A 4 11.44 10.60 5.06
CA SER A 4 10.49 11.32 4.23
C SER A 4 9.31 10.39 3.94
N HIS A 5 8.10 10.90 4.12
CA HIS A 5 6.90 10.13 3.81
C HIS A 5 6.95 9.65 2.35
N PHE A 6 6.57 8.39 2.13
CA PHE A 6 6.47 7.81 0.80
C PHE A 6 5.03 7.98 0.32
N TRP A 7 4.87 8.59 -0.86
CA TRP A 7 3.59 8.73 -1.53
C TRP A 7 3.72 8.22 -2.95
N LEU A 8 2.80 7.35 -3.35
CA LEU A 8 2.66 6.97 -4.76
C LEU A 8 2.26 8.20 -5.57
N SER A 9 2.89 8.39 -6.73
CA SER A 9 2.38 9.34 -7.72
C SER A 9 1.07 8.83 -8.33
N ASP A 10 0.31 9.71 -8.99
CA ASP A 10 -0.90 9.32 -9.71
C ASP A 10 -0.57 8.27 -10.77
N GLN A 11 0.49 8.49 -11.55
CA GLN A 11 0.95 7.55 -12.56
C GLN A 11 1.32 6.16 -11.99
N GLN A 12 1.99 6.12 -10.84
CA GLN A 12 2.29 4.83 -10.18
C GLN A 12 1.01 4.16 -9.71
N PHE A 13 0.08 4.93 -9.13
CA PHE A 13 -1.18 4.38 -8.66
C PHE A 13 -2.07 3.89 -9.80
N ASP A 14 -2.13 4.60 -10.93
CA ASP A 14 -2.92 4.23 -12.11
C ASP A 14 -2.47 2.88 -12.70
N ARG A 15 -1.18 2.54 -12.59
CA ARG A 15 -0.67 1.22 -12.96
C ARG A 15 -1.06 0.12 -11.97
N LEU A 16 -1.18 0.47 -10.70
CA LEU A 16 -1.57 -0.46 -9.63
C LEU A 16 -3.07 -0.68 -9.54
N ALA A 17 -3.88 0.35 -9.83
CA ALA A 17 -5.33 0.33 -9.67
C ALA A 17 -6.02 -0.87 -10.35
N PRO A 18 -5.64 -1.28 -11.57
CA PRO A 18 -6.21 -2.47 -12.23
C PRO A 18 -5.89 -3.80 -11.53
N LEU A 19 -4.76 -3.86 -10.81
CA LEU A 19 -4.30 -5.05 -10.09
C LEU A 19 -4.98 -5.21 -8.73
N LEU A 20 -5.64 -4.15 -8.25
CA LEU A 20 -6.29 -4.19 -6.95
C LEU A 20 -7.53 -5.11 -7.01
N PRO A 21 -7.71 -6.00 -6.02
CA PRO A 21 -8.81 -6.94 -6.03
C PRO A 21 -10.13 -6.19 -6.00
N GLN A 22 -10.95 -6.31 -7.05
CA GLN A 22 -12.20 -5.55 -7.25
C GLN A 22 -13.38 -6.07 -6.41
N ASP A 23 -13.30 -7.31 -5.92
CA ASP A 23 -14.31 -7.98 -5.08
C ASP A 23 -14.37 -7.51 -3.61
N THR A 24 -14.51 -6.20 -3.35
CA THR A 24 -14.96 -5.75 -2.02
C THR A 24 -16.48 -5.66 -1.99
N ARG A 25 -17.13 -6.69 -1.44
CA ARG A 25 -18.47 -6.54 -0.86
C ARG A 25 -18.38 -5.71 0.41
N GLY A 26 -19.20 -4.67 0.53
CA GLY A 26 -19.37 -3.89 1.76
C GLY A 26 -18.88 -2.44 1.65
N LYS A 27 -18.24 -1.94 2.72
CA LYS A 27 -17.93 -0.52 2.93
C LYS A 27 -17.01 0.01 1.81
N PRO A 28 -17.24 1.25 1.32
CA PRO A 28 -16.37 1.88 0.33
C PRO A 28 -14.89 1.79 0.72
N ARG A 29 -14.03 1.49 -0.27
CA ARG A 29 -12.59 1.40 -0.01
C ARG A 29 -12.11 2.75 0.50
N VAL A 30 -11.43 2.73 1.65
CA VAL A 30 -10.56 3.84 2.06
C VAL A 30 -9.53 4.03 0.95
N ASP A 31 -9.15 5.28 0.67
CA ASP A 31 -8.15 5.66 -0.34
C ASP A 31 -6.98 4.65 -0.41
N ASP A 32 -7.03 3.76 -1.42
CA ASP A 32 -6.07 2.66 -1.55
C ASP A 32 -4.68 3.21 -1.87
N ARG A 33 -4.58 4.34 -2.58
CA ARG A 33 -3.30 4.99 -2.85
C ARG A 33 -2.62 5.38 -1.55
N ARG A 34 -3.37 5.99 -0.63
CA ARG A 34 -2.88 6.35 0.71
C ARG A 34 -2.47 5.13 1.53
N VAL A 35 -3.28 4.07 1.52
CA VAL A 35 -3.00 2.85 2.29
C VAL A 35 -1.76 2.11 1.74
N ILE A 36 -1.67 1.95 0.42
CA ILE A 36 -0.52 1.30 -0.23
C ILE A 36 0.74 2.12 0.01
N SER A 37 0.67 3.46 -0.10
CA SER A 37 1.78 4.35 0.22
C SER A 37 2.30 4.12 1.65
N GLY A 38 1.40 4.01 2.63
CA GLY A 38 1.77 3.70 4.01
C GLY A 38 2.37 2.31 4.21
N ILE A 39 1.86 1.30 3.52
CA ILE A 39 2.42 -0.05 3.58
C ILE A 39 3.84 -0.06 2.99
N VAL A 40 4.05 0.55 1.82
CA VAL A 40 5.37 0.66 1.21
C VAL A 40 6.33 1.46 2.09
N HIS A 41 5.87 2.52 2.74
CA HIS A 41 6.68 3.27 3.71
C HIS A 41 7.17 2.38 4.86
N VAL A 42 6.28 1.58 5.46
CA VAL A 42 6.64 0.65 6.56
C VAL A 42 7.65 -0.39 6.07
N LEU A 43 7.41 -0.99 4.90
CA LEU A 43 8.30 -2.01 4.34
C LEU A 43 9.68 -1.43 3.97
N ARG A 44 9.73 -0.23 3.40
CA ARG A 44 10.98 0.43 2.99
C ARG A 44 11.79 0.93 4.18
N SER A 45 11.13 1.45 5.22
CA SER A 45 11.80 1.95 6.43
C SER A 45 12.14 0.86 7.43
N GLY A 46 11.51 -0.32 7.32
CA GLY A 46 11.62 -1.39 8.30
C GLY A 46 11.03 -1.05 9.67
N CYS A 47 10.21 0.02 9.78
CA CYS A 47 9.61 0.41 11.04
C CYS A 47 8.53 -0.60 11.47
N ARG A 48 8.15 -0.58 12.75
CA ARG A 48 7.00 -1.38 13.20
C ARG A 48 5.72 -0.75 12.66
N TRP A 49 4.69 -1.55 12.42
CA TRP A 49 3.36 -1.06 12.02
C TRP A 49 2.76 -0.03 13.00
N VAL A 50 3.08 -0.17 14.29
CA VAL A 50 2.67 0.76 15.35
C VAL A 50 3.34 2.14 15.21
N ASP A 51 4.50 2.20 14.56
CA ASP A 51 5.25 3.44 14.35
C ASP A 51 4.90 4.09 12.99
N ALA A 52 4.02 3.47 12.20
CA ALA A 52 3.64 4.00 10.89
C ALA A 52 2.99 5.40 11.02
N PRO A 53 3.34 6.37 10.15
CA PRO A 53 2.75 7.70 10.18
C PRO A 53 1.22 7.70 9.99
N GLU A 54 0.52 8.47 10.83
CA GLU A 54 -0.96 8.57 10.81
C GLU A 54 -1.51 9.20 9.54
N VAL A 55 -0.65 9.92 8.81
CA VAL A 55 -0.99 10.46 7.49
C VAL A 55 -1.40 9.39 6.50
N TYR A 56 -1.03 8.10 6.69
CA TYR A 56 -1.50 7.00 5.84
C TYR A 56 -2.79 6.34 6.31
N GLY A 57 -3.31 6.78 7.45
CA GLY A 57 -4.56 6.29 8.03
C GLY A 57 -4.33 5.33 9.19
N PRO A 58 -5.39 4.64 9.65
CA PRO A 58 -5.29 3.78 10.82
C PRO A 58 -4.28 2.65 10.59
N ARG A 59 -3.31 2.52 11.50
CA ARG A 59 -2.25 1.50 11.44
C ARG A 59 -2.79 0.07 11.31
N LYS A 60 -3.90 -0.21 12.01
CA LYS A 60 -4.64 -1.48 11.92
C LYS A 60 -5.16 -1.73 10.50
N THR A 61 -5.58 -0.70 9.78
CA THR A 61 -6.00 -0.81 8.38
C THR A 61 -4.83 -1.16 7.48
N LEU A 62 -3.66 -0.53 7.66
CA LEU A 62 -2.45 -0.86 6.91
C LEU A 62 -2.08 -2.33 7.08
N TYR A 63 -1.96 -2.79 8.33
CA TYR A 63 -1.61 -4.17 8.65
C TYR A 63 -2.64 -5.17 8.12
N ASN A 64 -3.93 -4.95 8.39
CA ASN A 64 -4.99 -5.86 7.92
C ASN A 64 -5.04 -5.94 6.40
N ARG A 65 -4.80 -4.81 5.71
CA ARG A 65 -4.74 -4.78 4.25
C ARG A 65 -3.56 -5.57 3.75
N PHE A 66 -2.37 -5.35 4.32
CA PHE A 66 -1.16 -6.08 3.99
C PHE A 66 -1.37 -7.59 4.10
N VAL A 67 -1.85 -8.08 5.25
CA VAL A 67 -2.08 -9.51 5.49
C VAL A 67 -3.12 -10.10 4.52
N ARG A 68 -4.26 -9.41 4.32
CA ARG A 68 -5.33 -9.89 3.42
C ARG A 68 -4.89 -9.98 1.97
N TRP A 69 -4.07 -9.03 1.52
CA TRP A 69 -3.57 -9.02 0.14
C TRP A 69 -2.41 -9.99 -0.06
N ALA A 70 -1.58 -10.22 0.97
CA ALA A 70 -0.56 -11.26 0.96
C ALA A 70 -1.18 -12.65 0.81
N ALA A 71 -2.23 -12.95 1.58
CA ALA A 71 -2.97 -14.21 1.47
C ALA A 71 -3.63 -14.43 0.09
N LYS A 72 -3.84 -13.36 -0.67
CA LYS A 72 -4.41 -13.39 -2.02
C LYS A 72 -3.37 -13.31 -3.14
N GLY A 73 -2.08 -13.19 -2.81
CA GLY A 73 -0.99 -13.04 -3.79
C GLY A 73 -0.90 -11.66 -4.46
N VAL A 74 -1.75 -10.69 -4.10
CA VAL A 74 -1.85 -9.37 -4.76
C VAL A 74 -0.53 -8.58 -4.71
N TRP A 75 0.25 -8.75 -3.64
CA TRP A 75 1.51 -8.03 -3.49
C TRP A 75 2.55 -8.41 -4.55
N THR A 76 2.52 -9.64 -5.06
CA THR A 76 3.43 -10.08 -6.12
C THR A 76 3.22 -9.24 -7.37
N ASP A 77 1.97 -9.05 -7.77
CA ASP A 77 1.61 -8.25 -8.95
C ASP A 77 1.94 -6.76 -8.74
N ILE A 78 1.62 -6.22 -7.55
CA ILE A 78 1.94 -4.83 -7.20
C ILE A 78 3.46 -4.59 -7.23
N PHE A 79 4.27 -5.44 -6.60
CA PHE A 79 5.72 -5.24 -6.57
C PHE A 79 6.36 -5.41 -7.94
N THR A 80 5.85 -6.32 -8.76
CA THR A 80 6.29 -6.47 -10.15
C THR A 80 6.01 -5.19 -10.93
N ALA A 81 4.78 -4.67 -10.86
CA ALA A 81 4.40 -3.42 -11.53
C ALA A 81 5.18 -2.19 -11.04
N LEU A 82 5.54 -2.15 -9.74
CA LEU A 82 6.38 -1.08 -9.19
C LEU A 82 7.85 -1.19 -9.63
N ALA A 83 8.38 -2.41 -9.76
CA ALA A 83 9.74 -2.64 -10.26
C ALA A 83 9.86 -2.30 -11.75
N ASP A 84 8.89 -2.69 -12.56
CA ASP A 84 8.82 -2.36 -14.00
C ASP A 84 8.65 -0.85 -14.23
N ALA A 85 8.07 -0.13 -13.27
CA ALA A 85 7.92 1.32 -13.30
C ALA A 85 9.22 2.09 -12.97
N GLY A 86 10.28 1.39 -12.54
CA GLY A 86 11.50 1.96 -11.99
C GLY A 86 12.79 1.32 -12.50
N GLY A 87 12.86 1.04 -13.81
CA GLY A 87 14.11 0.91 -14.57
C GLY A 87 14.43 2.18 -15.34
#